data_AF-A0A354SLL9-F1
#
_entry.id   AF-A0A354SLL9-F1
#
_cell.length_a   1.000
_cell.length_b   1.000
_cell.length_c   1.000
_cell.angle_alpha   90.00
_cell.angle_beta   90.00
_cell.angle_gamma   90.00
#
_symmetry.space_group_name_H-M   'P 1'
#
loop_
_entity.id
_entity.type
_entity.pdbx_description
1 polymer ?
#
loop_
_entity_poly.entity_id
_entity_poly.type
_entity_poly.pdbx_seq_one_letter_code
_entity_poly.pdbx_strand_id
1 'polypeptide(L)' 'MTQKEFDWLQRLEKEVDKHWDELTKWEQKFTENLLERFRRWGMKTKISPKEWGIITGISDRAIL' A
#
# COMPACT_ATOMS: atom_id res chain seq x y z
N MET A 1 -13.64 -3.55 0.25
CA MET A 1 -12.88 -2.64 -0.60
C MET A 1 -13.75 -2.22 -1.77
N THR A 2 -13.73 -0.96 -2.16
CA THR A 2 -14.38 -0.44 -3.37
C THR A 2 -13.46 -0.61 -4.59
N GLN A 3 -13.99 -0.48 -5.81
CA GLN A 3 -13.15 -0.48 -7.02
C GLN A 3 -12.06 0.60 -6.98
N LYS A 4 -12.39 1.79 -6.47
CA LYS A 4 -11.43 2.90 -6.33
C LYS A 4 -10.25 2.54 -5.44
N GLU A 5 -10.51 1.92 -4.29
CA GLU A 5 -9.47 1.47 -3.36
C GLU A 5 -8.61 0.35 -3.96
N PHE A 6 -9.24 -0.56 -4.71
CA PHE A 6 -8.53 -1.62 -5.42
C PHE A 6 -7.57 -1.06 -6.47
N ASP A 7 -8.07 -0.14 -7.32
CA ASP A 7 -7.27 0.50 -8.36
C ASP A 7 -6.12 1.31 -7.75
N TRP A 8 -6.35 1.96 -6.61
CA TRP A 8 -5.33 2.69 -5.88
C TRP A 8 -4.20 1.76 -5.41
N LEU A 9 -4.53 0.60 -4.82
CA LEU A 9 -3.54 -0.38 -4.38
C LEU A 9 -2.77 -1.01 -5.55
N GLN A 10 -3.43 -1.24 -6.70
CA GLN A 10 -2.73 -1.69 -7.90
C GLN A 10 -1.73 -0.66 -8.42
N ARG A 11 -2.01 0.64 -8.29
CA ARG A 11 -1.06 1.69 -8.65
C ARG A 11 0.08 1.75 -7.65
N LEU A 12 -0.23 1.71 -6.36
CA LEU A 12 0.78 1.65 -5.30
C LEU A 12 1.76 0.50 -5.53
N GLU A 13 1.27 -0.72 -5.81
CA GLU A 13 2.13 -1.89 -6.07
C GLU A 13 3.08 -1.71 -7.26
N LYS A 14 2.69 -0.93 -8.28
CA LYS A 14 3.54 -0.68 -9.45
C LYS A 14 4.61 0.39 -9.21
N GLU A 15 4.34 1.34 -8.32
CA GLU A 15 5.21 2.49 -8.08
C GLU A 15 6.12 2.27 -6.87
N VAL A 16 5.70 1.46 -5.89
CA VAL A 16 6.43 1.25 -4.63
C VAL A 16 7.87 0.76 -4.83
N ASP A 17 8.12 -0.08 -5.83
CA ASP A 17 9.45 -0.64 -6.11
C ASP A 17 10.46 0.45 -6.52
N LYS A 18 10.00 1.53 -7.17
CA LYS A 18 10.86 2.64 -7.62
C LYS A 18 11.32 3.52 -6.45
N HIS A 19 10.52 3.55 -5.40
CA HIS A 19 10.70 4.41 -4.23
C HIS A 19 11.10 3.61 -2.98
N TRP A 20 11.41 2.32 -3.13
CA TRP A 20 11.62 1.41 -2.02
C TRP A 20 12.73 1.88 -1.07
N ASP A 21 13.83 2.40 -1.62
CA ASP A 21 14.98 2.88 -0.86
C ASP A 21 14.71 4.20 -0.11
N GLU A 22 13.65 4.93 -0.46
CA GLU A 22 13.23 6.18 0.21
C GLU A 22 12.36 5.93 1.46
N LEU A 23 11.91 4.69 1.63
CA LEU A 23 11.11 4.24 2.76
C LEU A 23 12.00 3.83 3.93
N THR A 24 11.57 4.17 5.15
CA THR A 24 12.19 3.61 6.35
C THR A 24 11.92 2.09 6.43
N LYS A 25 12.75 1.36 7.18
CA LYS A 25 12.57 -0.09 7.40
C LYS A 25 11.17 -0.46 7.91
N TRP A 26 10.56 0.40 8.72
CA TRP A 26 9.20 0.17 9.22
C TRP A 26 8.16 0.34 8.10
N GLU A 27 8.28 1.37 7.27
CA GLU A 27 7.38 1.63 6.15
C GLU A 27 7.49 0.57 5.07
N GLN A 28 8.71 0.11 4.76
CA GLN A 28 8.96 -1.03 3.89
C GLN A 28 8.19 -2.25 4.39
N LYS A 29 8.42 -2.64 5.65
CA LYS A 29 7.74 -3.80 6.25
C LYS A 29 6.22 -3.63 6.28
N PHE A 30 5.72 -2.45 6.59
CA PHE A 30 4.29 -2.18 6.61
C PHE A 30 3.68 -2.33 5.22
N THR A 31 4.31 -1.71 4.22
CA THR A 31 3.85 -1.71 2.82
C THR A 31 3.91 -3.12 2.22
N GLU A 32 4.99 -3.85 2.45
CA GLU A 32 5.15 -5.24 2.01
C GLU A 32 4.05 -6.13 2.59
N ASN A 33 3.80 -6.08 3.90
CA ASN A 33 2.76 -6.88 4.54
C ASN A 33 1.36 -6.53 3.99
N LEU A 34 1.09 -5.25 3.75
CA LEU A 34 -0.18 -4.81 3.18
C LEU A 34 -0.35 -5.32 1.75
N LEU A 35 0.68 -5.17 0.91
CA LEU A 35 0.67 -5.61 -0.48
C LEU A 35 0.63 -7.13 -0.60
N GLU A 36 1.29 -7.88 0.28
CA GLU A 36 1.21 -9.34 0.30
C GLU A 36 -0.24 -9.81 0.56
N ARG A 37 -0.92 -9.22 1.55
CA ARG A 37 -2.35 -9.50 1.77
C ARG A 37 -3.18 -9.10 0.56
N PHE A 38 -2.86 -7.99 -0.08
CA PHE A 38 -3.54 -7.52 -1.28
C PHE A 38 -3.41 -8.50 -2.45
N ARG A 39 -2.20 -8.99 -2.74
CA ARG A 39 -1.96 -10.04 -3.75
C ARG A 39 -2.72 -11.32 -3.45
N ARG A 40 -2.80 -11.70 -2.17
CA ARG A 40 -3.47 -12.93 -1.73
C ARG A 40 -5.00 -12.85 -1.83
N TRP A 41 -5.60 -11.71 -1.51
CA TRP A 41 -7.06 -11.61 -1.35
C TRP A 41 -7.73 -10.65 -2.34
N GLY A 42 -6.98 -9.84 -3.07
CA GLY A 42 -7.47 -8.85 -4.04
C GLY A 42 -8.54 -7.95 -3.43
N MET A 43 -9.71 -7.87 -4.08
CA MET A 43 -10.86 -7.10 -3.57
C MET A 43 -11.37 -7.53 -2.19
N LYS A 44 -11.07 -8.75 -1.74
CA LYS A 44 -11.46 -9.26 -0.41
C LYS A 44 -10.49 -8.83 0.69
N THR A 45 -9.41 -8.12 0.36
CA THR A 45 -8.46 -7.59 1.34
C THR A 45 -9.19 -6.65 2.30
N LYS A 46 -9.02 -6.92 3.59
CA LYS A 46 -9.52 -6.06 4.66
C LYS A 46 -8.41 -5.13 5.10
N ILE A 47 -8.69 -3.84 5.06
CA ILE A 47 -7.78 -2.77 5.49
C ILE A 47 -8.59 -1.87 6.42
N SER A 48 -8.10 -1.67 7.63
CA SER A 48 -8.74 -0.78 8.59
C SER A 48 -8.55 0.69 8.20
N PRO A 49 -9.40 1.61 8.68
CA PRO A 49 -9.21 3.05 8.45
C PRO A 49 -7.83 3.56 8.91
N LYS A 50 -7.29 2.98 9.99
CA LYS A 50 -5.95 3.31 10.48
C LYS A 50 -4.85 2.87 9.50
N GLU A 51 -4.94 1.66 8.97
CA GLU A 51 -3.99 1.17 7.96
C GLU A 51 -4.08 2.01 6.67
N TRP A 52 -5.30 2.42 6.29
CA TRP A 52 -5.48 3.35 5.17
C TRP A 52 -4.79 4.69 5.41
N GLY A 53 -4.92 5.28 6.61
CA GLY A 53 -4.23 6.53 6.94
C GLY A 53 -2.70 6.40 6.90
N ILE A 54 -2.16 5.24 7.32
CA ILE A 54 -0.73 4.98 7.24
C ILE A 54 -0.28 4.84 5.78
N ILE A 55 -0.93 3.98 4.99
CA ILE A 55 -0.45 3.70 3.63
C ILE A 55 -0.61 4.91 2.70
N THR A 56 -1.66 5.71 2.88
CA THR A 56 -1.84 6.97 2.15
C THR A 56 -0.78 7.99 2.55
N GLY A 57 -0.50 8.14 3.85
CA GLY A 57 0.57 9.04 4.32
C GLY A 57 1.97 8.65 3.83
N ILE A 58 2.27 7.35 3.73
CA ILE A 58 3.51 6.88 3.11
C ILE A 58 3.51 7.20 1.61
N SER A 59 2.40 6.89 0.93
CA SER A 59 2.28 7.05 -0.51
C SER A 59 2.40 8.51 -0.94
N ASP A 60 1.67 9.43 -0.32
CA ASP A 60 1.68 10.87 -0.66
C ASP A 60 3.04 11.52 -0.38
N ARG A 61 3.84 10.95 0.52
CA ARG A 61 5.15 11.47 0.90
C ARG A 61 6.26 10.98 -0.04
N ALA A 62 6.16 9.73 -0.49
CA ALA A 62 7.31 9.01 -1.02
C ALA A 62 7.04 8.21 -2.30
N ILE A 63 5.80 8.02 -2.75
CA ILE A 63 5.49 7.07 -3.85
C ILE A 63 4.64 7.68 -4.97
N LEU A 64 3.51 8.31 -4.63
CA LEU A 64 2.53 8.89 -5.57
C LEU A 64 2.51 10.41 -5.48
#